data_AF-A0AA95GAJ4-F1
#
_entry.id   AF-A0AA95GAJ4-F1
#
_cell.length_a   1.000
_cell.length_b   1.000
_cell.length_c   1.000
_cell.angle_alpha   90.00
_cell.angle_beta   90.00
_cell.angle_gamma   90.00
#
_symmetry.space_group_name_H-M   'P 1'
#
loop_
_entity.id
_entity.type
_entity.pdbx_description
1 polymer ?
#
loop_
_entity_poly.entity_id
_entity_poly.type
_entity_poly.pdbx_seq_one_letter_code
_entity_poly.pdbx_strand_id
1 'polypeptide(L)'
;MKIKTFFLNFFTFFIINLILFSCQKKSNDEQSIDFYSPVTNKFSPVNQDIHNIINKWQTSCAINGEYCKQKATLSAGKAKENASSEGYRVLIIDDSAMALAAYTRYRNRVLGNYIEDSNGKIVEDNRQIEIPLAANEILTDILNNEKYGFVPAEKLNVNQDEFNKNFANELSQKQFIDESSGHSTNIFNFIANNSPQAQFVLIHKKPSNFEKIVCDNKSSDEEKKSNLYNYFIKKSGKIIEVIKKYHIKFISLSEGISHESLSKLNCNLSDDFMKEINESYFRDFLVNIVYKNDVILFQANVSANEIIDRNDKKYYSDCKLMQNRIRVGVVNTLNRNIPEYGLNERNSNIVIGKNKNSEQCTDVYINIAVETARPFNFAQGVVEFSIFNVGTTKPVGTDVVSSFSTPIAVSFFLNEKLKNLNINTADDVFEHFKKLRGEKNPEDNKNYLILDPALHKQFSIYKFGYLN
;
A
#
# COMPACT_ATOMS: atom_id res chain seq x y z
N MET A 1 -38.92 -11.33 61.72
CA MET A 1 -38.50 -10.97 63.09
C MET A 1 -37.05 -11.43 63.28
N LYS A 2 -36.11 -10.47 63.48
CA LYS A 2 -34.68 -10.57 63.88
C LYS A 2 -33.78 -11.56 63.08
N ILE A 3 -32.94 -11.16 62.12
CA ILE A 3 -31.65 -10.40 62.16
C ILE A 3 -30.63 -10.92 63.21
N LYS A 4 -29.55 -11.58 62.78
CA LYS A 4 -28.14 -11.09 62.76
C LYS A 4 -27.18 -12.21 62.30
N THR A 5 -26.50 -12.16 61.15
CA THR A 5 -25.29 -11.41 60.71
C THR A 5 -23.93 -11.91 61.24
N PHE A 6 -22.99 -11.93 60.28
CA PHE A 6 -21.52 -11.86 60.35
C PHE A 6 -20.71 -13.12 60.67
N PHE A 7 -19.49 -13.36 60.15
CA PHE A 7 -18.73 -13.05 58.93
C PHE A 7 -17.26 -13.34 59.29
N LEU A 8 -16.51 -13.84 58.31
CA LEU A 8 -15.14 -13.42 58.00
C LEU A 8 -13.96 -14.00 58.82
N ASN A 9 -12.96 -14.44 58.04
CA ASN A 9 -11.54 -14.12 58.21
C ASN A 9 -10.76 -14.84 59.32
N PHE A 10 -9.47 -15.15 59.20
CA PHE A 10 -8.46 -15.04 58.15
C PHE A 10 -7.21 -15.70 58.80
N PHE A 11 -6.36 -16.31 57.97
CA PHE A 11 -4.91 -16.21 58.09
C PHE A 11 -4.11 -17.04 59.13
N THR A 12 -3.02 -17.59 58.57
CA THR A 12 -1.71 -17.89 59.17
C THR A 12 -1.66 -19.11 60.11
N PHE A 13 -0.80 -20.11 59.97
CA PHE A 13 0.61 -20.18 59.52
C PHE A 13 0.88 -21.58 58.90
N PHE A 14 1.40 -21.73 57.67
CA PHE A 14 2.82 -21.87 57.31
C PHE A 14 3.53 -23.11 57.90
N ILE A 15 3.89 -24.05 57.02
CA ILE A 15 5.15 -24.83 56.87
C ILE A 15 4.77 -26.07 56.02
N ILE A 16 4.88 -25.99 54.68
CA ILE A 16 6.10 -26.29 53.90
C ILE A 16 6.42 -27.80 53.94
N ASN A 17 6.12 -28.57 52.89
CA ASN A 17 7.06 -28.85 51.79
C ASN A 17 6.61 -29.99 50.85
N LEU A 18 6.89 -29.79 49.56
CA LEU A 18 7.04 -30.81 48.50
C LEU A 18 5.82 -31.68 48.13
N ILE A 19 4.95 -31.14 47.27
CA ILE A 19 4.52 -31.87 46.07
C ILE A 19 4.70 -30.96 44.86
N LEU A 20 5.46 -31.49 43.92
CA LEU A 20 5.94 -30.91 42.68
C LEU A 20 4.78 -30.39 41.81
N PHE A 21 4.50 -29.08 41.90
CA PHE A 21 3.89 -28.39 40.78
C PHE A 21 4.96 -28.22 39.71
N SER A 22 4.73 -28.95 38.61
CA SER A 22 5.29 -28.66 37.30
C SER A 22 4.89 -27.23 36.90
N CYS A 23 5.66 -26.25 37.38
CA CYS A 23 5.75 -24.95 36.76
C CYS A 23 6.50 -25.13 35.43
N GLN A 24 5.79 -25.55 34.38
CA GLN A 24 6.09 -25.01 33.07
C GLN A 24 5.85 -23.50 33.17
N LYS A 25 6.93 -22.77 33.43
CA LYS A 25 7.07 -21.42 32.92
C LYS A 25 6.70 -21.52 31.44
N LYS A 26 5.52 -21.04 31.06
CA LYS A 26 5.38 -20.41 29.76
C LYS A 26 6.53 -19.41 29.72
N SER A 27 7.56 -19.70 28.95
CA SER A 27 8.37 -18.62 28.42
C SER A 27 7.34 -17.65 27.85
N ASN A 28 7.39 -16.41 28.31
CA ASN A 28 7.07 -15.35 27.38
C ASN A 28 8.06 -15.59 26.25
N ASP A 29 7.60 -16.30 25.21
CA ASP A 29 8.12 -16.12 23.88
C ASP A 29 7.79 -14.65 23.59
N GLU A 30 8.66 -13.77 24.08
CA GLU A 30 9.09 -12.65 23.26
C GLU A 30 9.42 -13.33 21.94
N GLN A 31 8.46 -13.29 21.00
CA GLN A 31 8.79 -13.25 19.59
C GLN A 31 9.75 -12.05 19.50
N SER A 32 11.03 -12.31 19.73
CA SER A 32 12.11 -11.42 19.38
C SER A 32 11.94 -11.30 17.89
N ILE A 33 11.24 -10.25 17.49
CA ILE A 33 11.08 -9.97 16.09
C ILE A 33 12.50 -9.63 15.66
N ASP A 34 13.17 -10.59 15.02
CA ASP A 34 14.48 -10.42 14.40
C ASP A 34 14.30 -9.47 13.21
N PHE A 35 13.98 -8.22 13.53
CA PHE A 35 14.10 -7.10 12.63
C PHE A 35 15.57 -6.76 12.64
N TYR A 36 16.21 -7.03 11.49
CA TYR A 36 17.56 -6.60 11.18
C TYR A 36 17.84 -5.25 11.84
N SER A 37 18.66 -5.28 12.89
CA SER A 37 19.15 -4.05 13.49
C SER A 37 19.87 -3.26 12.41
N PRO A 38 19.63 -1.94 12.30
CA PRO A 38 20.27 -1.13 11.29
C PRO A 38 21.78 -1.32 11.38
N VAL A 39 22.41 -1.76 10.28
CA VAL A 39 23.86 -1.74 10.17
C VAL A 39 24.26 -0.27 10.17
N THR A 40 24.67 0.23 11.33
CA THR A 40 24.85 1.66 11.61
C THR A 40 25.73 2.35 10.56
N ASN A 41 25.20 3.43 9.98
CA ASN A 41 25.91 4.58 9.41
C ASN A 41 26.91 4.39 8.24
N LYS A 42 26.90 3.26 7.52
CA LYS A 42 27.76 3.10 6.34
C LYS A 42 26.98 3.04 5.02
N PHE A 43 26.15 4.05 4.75
CA PHE A 43 25.58 4.27 3.41
C PHE A 43 26.62 4.82 2.41
N SER A 44 27.74 5.39 2.90
CA SER A 44 28.83 5.87 2.04
C SER A 44 29.43 4.76 1.16
N PRO A 45 29.76 3.56 1.69
CA PRO A 45 30.14 2.42 0.87
C PRO A 45 29.13 2.02 -0.21
N VAL A 46 27.83 1.97 0.11
CA VAL A 46 26.78 1.66 -0.87
C VAL A 46 26.78 2.67 -2.01
N ASN A 47 26.83 3.96 -1.66
CA ASN A 47 26.83 5.02 -2.66
C ASN A 47 28.10 5.01 -3.51
N GLN A 48 29.26 4.67 -2.93
CA GLN A 48 30.50 4.51 -3.67
C GLN A 48 30.45 3.34 -4.65
N ASP A 49 29.90 2.19 -4.23
CA ASP A 49 29.77 1.02 -5.09
C ASP A 49 28.84 1.32 -6.28
N ILE A 50 27.70 1.99 -6.04
CA ILE A 50 26.81 2.45 -7.11
C ILE A 50 27.55 3.35 -8.09
N HIS A 51 28.23 4.38 -7.59
CA HIS A 51 29.01 5.30 -8.41
C HIS A 51 30.08 4.57 -9.25
N ASN A 52 30.78 3.59 -8.65
CA ASN A 52 31.77 2.78 -9.36
C ASN A 52 31.15 1.98 -10.52
N ILE A 53 29.95 1.40 -10.33
CA ILE A 53 29.24 0.69 -11.40
C ILE A 53 28.83 1.64 -12.52
N ILE A 54 28.32 2.84 -12.19
CA ILE A 54 27.95 3.84 -13.19
C ILE A 54 29.18 4.31 -13.98
N ASN A 55 30.29 4.64 -13.30
CA ASN A 55 31.54 5.04 -13.95
C ASN A 55 32.09 3.96 -14.89
N LYS A 56 32.05 2.69 -14.46
CA LYS A 56 32.46 1.55 -15.29
C LYS A 56 31.58 1.45 -16.55
N TRP A 57 30.27 1.66 -16.42
CA TRP A 57 29.34 1.68 -17.54
C TRP A 57 29.63 2.82 -18.50
N GLN A 58 29.80 4.04 -17.99
CA GLN A 58 30.11 5.24 -18.79
C GLN A 58 31.44 5.10 -19.53
N THR A 59 32.47 4.58 -18.87
CA THR A 59 33.78 4.33 -19.49
C THR A 59 33.64 3.31 -20.62
N SER A 60 32.88 2.24 -20.41
CA SER A 60 32.56 1.27 -21.47
C SER A 60 31.81 1.93 -22.63
N CYS A 61 30.79 2.78 -22.37
CA CYS A 61 30.05 3.49 -23.41
C CYS A 61 30.97 4.37 -24.27
N ALA A 62 31.86 5.12 -23.64
CA ALA A 62 32.75 6.06 -24.32
C ALA A 62 33.70 5.39 -25.32
N ILE A 63 34.05 4.12 -25.09
CA ILE A 63 34.91 3.32 -25.96
C ILE A 63 34.14 2.27 -26.77
N ASN A 64 32.79 2.33 -26.78
CA ASN A 64 31.92 1.33 -27.42
C ASN A 64 32.18 -0.13 -26.96
N GLY A 65 32.57 -0.29 -25.69
CA GLY A 65 32.86 -1.58 -25.07
C GLY A 65 31.61 -2.43 -24.84
N GLU A 66 31.81 -3.73 -24.59
CA GLU A 66 30.71 -4.69 -24.44
C GLU A 66 29.87 -4.49 -23.18
N TYR A 67 30.48 -4.03 -22.08
CA TYR A 67 29.81 -3.94 -20.78
C TYR A 67 28.57 -3.04 -20.79
N CYS A 68 28.59 -1.94 -21.55
CA CYS A 68 27.42 -1.06 -21.67
C CYS A 68 26.33 -1.56 -22.61
N LYS A 69 26.62 -2.54 -23.47
CA LYS A 69 25.65 -3.18 -24.38
C LYS A 69 24.97 -4.37 -23.72
N GLN A 70 25.60 -4.98 -22.72
CA GLN A 70 25.08 -6.15 -22.02
C GLN A 70 23.76 -5.83 -21.29
N LYS A 71 22.85 -6.79 -21.37
CA LYS A 71 21.57 -6.79 -20.68
C LYS A 71 21.50 -7.96 -19.71
N ALA A 72 20.75 -7.77 -18.64
CA ALA A 72 20.34 -8.84 -17.73
C ALA A 72 18.85 -9.09 -17.91
N THR A 73 18.47 -10.34 -18.06
CA THR A 73 17.07 -10.78 -18.10
C THR A 73 16.62 -11.17 -16.70
N LEU A 74 15.54 -10.54 -16.24
CA LEU A 74 15.02 -10.73 -14.89
C LEU A 74 13.60 -11.27 -14.93
N SER A 75 13.31 -12.18 -14.02
CA SER A 75 11.98 -12.69 -13.74
C SER A 75 11.50 -12.20 -12.37
N ALA A 76 10.19 -12.32 -12.15
CA ALA A 76 9.57 -12.09 -10.85
C ALA A 76 10.33 -12.79 -9.72
N GLY A 77 10.55 -12.08 -8.60
CA GLY A 77 11.03 -12.68 -7.37
C GLY A 77 10.04 -13.72 -6.84
N LYS A 78 10.57 -14.80 -6.26
CA LYS A 78 9.83 -15.77 -5.44
C LYS A 78 10.47 -15.80 -4.06
N ALA A 79 10.30 -14.70 -3.32
CA ALA A 79 10.81 -14.61 -1.97
C ALA A 79 10.27 -15.76 -1.12
N LYS A 80 11.11 -16.29 -0.23
CA LYS A 80 10.65 -17.23 0.80
C LYS A 80 9.83 -16.47 1.83
N GLU A 81 8.83 -17.13 2.37
CA GLU A 81 8.07 -16.59 3.49
C GLU A 81 8.99 -16.36 4.69
N ASN A 82 8.89 -15.16 5.25
CA ASN A 82 9.54 -14.80 6.50
C ASN A 82 8.50 -14.84 7.62
N ALA A 83 8.78 -15.56 8.70
CA ALA A 83 7.87 -15.66 9.84
C ALA A 83 7.64 -14.29 10.50
N SER A 84 8.67 -13.43 10.56
CA SER A 84 8.52 -12.07 11.12
C SER A 84 7.62 -11.16 10.29
N SER A 85 7.27 -11.55 9.06
CA SER A 85 6.39 -10.79 8.18
C SER A 85 4.93 -11.25 8.22
N GLU A 86 4.58 -12.38 8.84
CA GLU A 86 3.26 -13.04 8.70
C GLU A 86 2.05 -12.13 9.05
N GLY A 87 2.23 -11.15 9.94
CA GLY A 87 1.23 -10.12 10.25
C GLY A 87 1.32 -8.83 9.43
N TYR A 88 2.34 -8.68 8.59
CA TYR A 88 2.71 -7.45 7.87
C TYR A 88 2.70 -7.63 6.34
N ARG A 89 2.14 -8.75 5.85
CA ARG A 89 2.07 -9.02 4.41
C ARG A 89 0.99 -8.17 3.73
N VAL A 90 1.38 -7.56 2.61
CA VAL A 90 0.54 -6.61 1.86
C VAL A 90 0.28 -7.16 0.46
N LEU A 91 -1.00 -7.21 0.08
CA LEU A 91 -1.42 -7.39 -1.30
C LEU A 91 -1.59 -6.03 -1.96
N ILE A 92 -0.95 -5.81 -3.11
CA ILE A 92 -1.09 -4.58 -3.89
C ILE A 92 -1.77 -4.93 -5.22
N ILE A 93 -2.87 -4.24 -5.51
CA ILE A 93 -3.63 -4.41 -6.74
C ILE A 93 -3.57 -3.09 -7.50
N ASP A 94 -2.77 -3.05 -8.57
CA ASP A 94 -2.56 -1.84 -9.37
C ASP A 94 -1.98 -2.21 -10.75
N ASP A 95 -1.61 -1.23 -11.59
CA ASP A 95 -1.05 -1.48 -12.93
C ASP A 95 0.32 -2.21 -12.93
N SER A 96 0.85 -2.50 -14.11
CA SER A 96 2.07 -3.30 -14.24
C SER A 96 3.38 -2.51 -13.96
N ALA A 97 3.33 -1.21 -13.68
CA ALA A 97 4.54 -0.38 -13.56
C ALA A 97 5.44 -0.74 -12.36
N MET A 98 4.87 -1.33 -11.30
CA MET A 98 5.58 -1.83 -10.12
C MET A 98 6.52 -3.02 -10.40
N ALA A 99 6.45 -3.63 -11.59
CA ALA A 99 7.25 -4.81 -11.96
C ALA A 99 8.76 -4.58 -11.84
N LEU A 100 9.28 -3.43 -12.31
CA LEU A 100 10.72 -3.15 -12.24
C LEU A 100 11.26 -3.28 -10.82
N ALA A 101 10.58 -2.66 -9.85
CA ALA A 101 10.98 -2.71 -8.46
C ALA A 101 10.81 -4.10 -7.84
N ALA A 102 9.72 -4.78 -8.22
CA ALA A 102 9.40 -6.13 -7.73
C ALA A 102 10.39 -7.19 -8.23
N TYR A 103 10.98 -6.98 -9.40
CA TYR A 103 11.91 -7.91 -10.03
C TYR A 103 13.36 -7.58 -9.66
N THR A 104 13.60 -6.38 -9.12
CA THR A 104 14.93 -5.90 -8.74
C THR A 104 15.09 -5.62 -7.25
N ARG A 105 15.03 -4.35 -6.81
CA ARG A 105 15.36 -3.89 -5.45
C ARG A 105 14.54 -4.57 -4.36
N TYR A 106 13.30 -4.93 -4.62
CA TYR A 106 12.43 -5.54 -3.62
C TYR A 106 12.15 -7.02 -3.89
N ARG A 107 12.87 -7.65 -4.82
CA ARG A 107 12.63 -9.05 -5.23
C ARG A 107 12.64 -10.05 -4.09
N ASN A 108 13.48 -9.83 -3.08
CA ASN A 108 13.60 -10.69 -1.90
C ASN A 108 12.44 -10.52 -0.90
N ARG A 109 11.49 -9.62 -1.20
CA ARG A 109 10.30 -9.34 -0.38
C ARG A 109 9.00 -9.62 -1.12
N VAL A 110 9.03 -10.00 -2.39
CA VAL A 110 7.83 -10.33 -3.16
C VAL A 110 7.61 -11.85 -3.17
N LEU A 111 6.56 -12.29 -2.47
CA LEU A 111 6.17 -13.70 -2.33
C LEU A 111 5.47 -14.23 -3.60
N GLY A 112 4.74 -13.37 -4.29
CA GLY A 112 4.02 -13.73 -5.50
C GLY A 112 3.78 -12.52 -6.41
N ASN A 113 3.89 -12.75 -7.71
CA ASN A 113 3.53 -11.80 -8.75
C ASN A 113 2.46 -12.44 -9.64
N TYR A 114 1.37 -11.73 -9.84
CA TYR A 114 0.24 -12.20 -10.62
C TYR A 114 -0.20 -11.12 -11.62
N ILE A 115 -0.84 -11.55 -12.70
CA ILE A 115 -1.33 -10.68 -13.74
C ILE A 115 -2.72 -11.13 -14.19
N GLU A 116 -3.55 -10.18 -14.60
CA GLU A 116 -4.80 -10.47 -15.29
C GLU A 116 -4.53 -10.87 -16.76
N ASP A 117 -4.92 -12.08 -17.15
CA ASP A 117 -4.80 -12.59 -18.53
C ASP A 117 -5.84 -11.96 -19.48
N SER A 118 -5.81 -12.34 -20.75
CA SER A 118 -6.78 -11.87 -21.75
C SER A 118 -8.23 -12.33 -21.53
N ASN A 119 -8.46 -13.25 -20.60
CA ASN A 119 -9.78 -13.78 -20.22
C ASN A 119 -10.28 -13.22 -18.87
N GLY A 120 -9.55 -12.29 -18.26
CA GLY A 120 -9.88 -11.71 -16.96
C GLY A 120 -9.50 -12.59 -15.77
N LYS A 121 -8.72 -13.65 -15.98
CA LYS A 121 -8.25 -14.54 -14.92
C LYS A 121 -6.94 -14.02 -14.34
N ILE A 122 -6.83 -14.03 -13.02
CA ILE A 122 -5.57 -13.73 -12.34
C ILE A 122 -4.70 -15.01 -12.36
N VAL A 123 -3.57 -14.93 -13.04
CA VAL A 123 -2.59 -16.02 -13.22
C VAL A 123 -1.20 -15.58 -12.74
N GLU A 124 -0.29 -16.52 -12.48
CA GLU A 124 1.09 -16.17 -12.13
C GLU A 124 1.76 -15.37 -13.26
N ASP A 125 2.46 -14.29 -12.92
CA ASP A 125 3.19 -13.49 -13.89
C ASP A 125 4.54 -14.16 -14.20
N ASN A 126 4.66 -14.70 -15.42
CA ASN A 126 5.87 -15.33 -15.93
C ASN A 126 6.63 -14.43 -16.92
N ARG A 127 6.25 -13.15 -17.04
CA ARG A 127 6.98 -12.21 -17.89
C ARG A 127 8.40 -12.02 -17.38
N GLN A 128 9.26 -11.56 -18.29
CA GLN A 128 10.64 -11.19 -17.99
C GLN A 128 10.86 -9.75 -18.46
N ILE A 129 11.75 -9.05 -17.77
CA ILE A 129 12.23 -7.73 -18.18
C ILE A 129 13.72 -7.82 -18.51
N GLU A 130 14.15 -7.11 -19.54
CA GLU A 130 15.56 -6.97 -19.87
C GLU A 130 16.00 -5.55 -19.53
N ILE A 131 17.01 -5.41 -18.68
CA ILE A 131 17.57 -4.12 -18.26
C ILE A 131 19.08 -4.08 -18.49
N PRO A 132 19.72 -2.90 -18.54
CA PRO A 132 21.19 -2.81 -18.61
C PRO A 132 21.85 -3.60 -17.49
N LEU A 133 22.92 -4.35 -17.79
CA LEU A 133 23.63 -5.14 -16.79
C LEU A 133 24.08 -4.28 -15.60
N ALA A 134 24.62 -3.09 -15.86
CA ALA A 134 25.02 -2.16 -14.81
C ALA A 134 23.85 -1.72 -13.89
N ALA A 135 22.66 -1.49 -14.47
CA ALA A 135 21.47 -1.19 -13.67
C ALA A 135 21.04 -2.41 -12.83
N ASN A 136 21.16 -3.62 -13.37
CA ASN A 136 20.92 -4.84 -12.60
C ASN A 136 21.89 -5.01 -11.44
N GLU A 137 23.20 -4.81 -11.66
CA GLU A 137 24.22 -4.90 -10.61
C GLU A 137 23.91 -3.91 -9.46
N ILE A 138 23.44 -2.70 -9.78
CA ILE A 138 23.00 -1.72 -8.78
C ILE A 138 21.73 -2.20 -8.06
N LEU A 139 20.66 -2.43 -8.80
CA LEU A 139 19.33 -2.64 -8.24
C LEU A 139 19.17 -4.02 -7.57
N THR A 140 19.99 -5.00 -7.96
CA THR A 140 19.90 -6.37 -7.46
C THR A 140 21.10 -6.75 -6.60
N ASP A 141 22.31 -6.63 -7.11
CA ASP A 141 23.50 -7.18 -6.44
C ASP A 141 24.01 -6.28 -5.31
N ILE A 142 23.93 -4.96 -5.48
CA ILE A 142 24.29 -3.97 -4.44
C ILE A 142 23.12 -3.76 -3.47
N LEU A 143 21.93 -3.39 -3.98
CA LEU A 143 20.83 -2.96 -3.11
C LEU A 143 20.09 -4.10 -2.38
N ASN A 144 20.29 -5.37 -2.77
CA ASN A 144 19.84 -6.52 -1.98
C ASN A 144 20.97 -7.23 -1.22
N ASN A 145 22.18 -6.65 -1.17
CA ASN A 145 23.31 -7.29 -0.51
C ASN A 145 23.10 -7.36 1.00
N GLU A 146 23.16 -8.56 1.58
CA GLU A 146 23.02 -8.76 3.03
C GLU A 146 24.03 -7.94 3.85
N LYS A 147 25.22 -7.67 3.29
CA LYS A 147 26.25 -6.82 3.92
C LYS A 147 25.75 -5.42 4.24
N TYR A 148 24.89 -4.87 3.39
CA TYR A 148 24.37 -3.50 3.54
C TYR A 148 23.04 -3.45 4.28
N GLY A 149 22.35 -4.59 4.39
CA GLY A 149 21.00 -4.63 4.93
C GLY A 149 20.02 -3.81 4.10
N PHE A 150 18.93 -3.36 4.73
CA PHE A 150 17.97 -2.49 4.05
C PHE A 150 18.50 -1.06 3.96
N VAL A 151 18.56 -0.53 2.73
CA VAL A 151 18.96 0.85 2.45
C VAL A 151 17.74 1.65 1.98
N PRO A 152 17.32 2.71 2.69
CA PRO A 152 16.25 3.61 2.24
C PRO A 152 16.60 4.33 0.94
N ALA A 153 15.57 4.61 0.13
CA ALA A 153 15.74 5.32 -1.14
C ALA A 153 16.32 6.73 -0.92
N GLU A 154 15.91 7.40 0.15
CA GLU A 154 16.33 8.74 0.54
C GLU A 154 17.84 8.82 0.80
N LYS A 155 18.47 7.71 1.22
CA LYS A 155 19.93 7.63 1.44
C LYS A 155 20.74 7.50 0.14
N LEU A 156 20.05 7.32 -0.98
CA LEU A 156 20.64 7.13 -2.31
C LEU A 156 20.51 8.38 -3.20
N ASN A 157 19.96 9.49 -2.68
CA ASN A 157 19.75 10.74 -3.45
C ASN A 157 21.06 11.28 -4.07
N VAL A 158 22.22 11.01 -3.44
CA VAL A 158 23.53 11.40 -3.98
C VAL A 158 23.87 10.77 -5.34
N ASN A 159 23.29 9.61 -5.64
CA ASN A 159 23.50 8.89 -6.91
C ASN A 159 22.33 9.04 -7.88
N GLN A 160 21.23 9.71 -7.48
CA GLN A 160 19.99 9.73 -8.23
C GLN A 160 20.14 10.38 -9.61
N ASP A 161 20.74 11.57 -9.67
CA ASP A 161 20.90 12.30 -10.93
C ASP A 161 21.79 11.53 -11.91
N GLU A 162 22.88 10.97 -11.40
CA GLU A 162 23.80 10.15 -12.18
C GLU A 162 23.10 8.88 -12.70
N PHE A 163 22.41 8.15 -11.82
CA PHE A 163 21.66 6.96 -12.20
C PHE A 163 20.60 7.27 -13.25
N ASN A 164 19.80 8.33 -13.03
CA ASN A 164 18.71 8.70 -13.92
C ASN A 164 19.22 9.12 -15.30
N LYS A 165 20.31 9.92 -15.36
CA LYS A 165 20.92 10.35 -16.61
C LYS A 165 21.33 9.17 -17.50
N ASN A 166 21.80 8.08 -16.90
CA ASN A 166 22.32 6.94 -17.65
C ASN A 166 21.25 5.86 -17.92
N PHE A 167 20.28 5.66 -17.04
CA PHE A 167 19.37 4.50 -17.10
C PHE A 167 17.87 4.83 -17.18
N ALA A 168 17.41 6.00 -16.74
CA ALA A 168 15.97 6.27 -16.56
C ALA A 168 15.15 6.08 -17.84
N ASN A 169 15.67 6.54 -18.99
CA ASN A 169 14.97 6.43 -20.27
C ASN A 169 14.77 4.98 -20.72
N GLU A 170 15.74 4.11 -20.48
CA GLU A 170 15.58 2.69 -20.82
C GLU A 170 14.68 2.00 -19.77
N LEU A 171 14.91 2.25 -18.49
CA LEU A 171 14.14 1.62 -17.41
C LEU A 171 12.66 1.98 -17.45
N SER A 172 12.31 3.21 -17.84
CA SER A 172 10.90 3.59 -18.03
C SER A 172 10.25 2.68 -19.07
N GLN A 173 10.87 2.47 -20.23
CA GLN A 173 10.37 1.59 -21.30
C GLN A 173 10.27 0.11 -20.89
N LYS A 174 10.89 -0.31 -19.79
CA LYS A 174 10.86 -1.70 -19.27
C LYS A 174 9.85 -1.92 -18.16
N GLN A 175 9.24 -0.86 -17.65
CA GLN A 175 7.92 -0.99 -17.04
C GLN A 175 7.00 -1.50 -18.15
N PHE A 176 6.05 -2.39 -17.88
CA PHE A 176 5.16 -2.91 -18.93
C PHE A 176 4.17 -1.80 -19.36
N ILE A 177 4.69 -0.73 -19.99
CA ILE A 177 4.05 0.56 -20.27
C ILE A 177 2.86 0.40 -21.19
N ASP A 178 2.92 -0.54 -22.15
CA ASP A 178 1.81 -0.85 -23.05
C ASP A 178 0.51 -1.22 -22.30
N GLU A 179 0.60 -1.45 -20.98
CA GLU A 179 -0.49 -1.82 -20.08
C GLU A 179 -0.56 -0.97 -18.79
N SER A 180 0.18 0.15 -18.68
CA SER A 180 0.30 0.89 -17.41
C SER A 180 0.39 2.41 -17.56
N SER A 181 -0.12 3.16 -16.58
CA SER A 181 0.02 4.62 -16.50
C SER A 181 1.26 5.05 -15.70
N GLY A 182 2.13 4.12 -15.30
CA GLY A 182 3.25 4.37 -14.40
C GLY A 182 2.85 4.51 -12.93
N HIS A 183 1.54 4.39 -12.64
CA HIS A 183 0.95 4.75 -11.36
C HIS A 183 1.44 3.85 -10.23
N SER A 184 1.44 2.54 -10.42
CA SER A 184 1.79 1.56 -9.38
C SER A 184 3.25 1.64 -8.92
N THR A 185 4.15 2.24 -9.73
CA THR A 185 5.55 2.45 -9.36
C THR A 185 5.67 3.16 -8.02
N ASN A 186 4.99 4.31 -7.89
CA ASN A 186 5.03 5.09 -6.66
C ASN A 186 4.32 4.37 -5.51
N ILE A 187 3.21 3.68 -5.79
CA ILE A 187 2.42 2.96 -4.78
C ILE A 187 3.25 1.86 -4.13
N PHE A 188 3.81 0.96 -4.95
CA PHE A 188 4.60 -0.14 -4.44
C PHE A 188 5.91 0.34 -3.81
N ASN A 189 6.64 1.23 -4.49
CA ASN A 189 7.93 1.69 -4.00
C ASN A 189 7.78 2.43 -2.67
N PHE A 190 6.71 3.20 -2.47
CA PHE A 190 6.47 3.89 -1.21
C PHE A 190 6.28 2.89 -0.06
N ILE A 191 5.39 1.91 -0.20
CA ILE A 191 5.11 0.92 0.85
C ILE A 191 6.36 0.07 1.12
N ALA A 192 7.03 -0.40 0.07
CA ALA A 192 8.25 -1.19 0.19
C ALA A 192 9.38 -0.41 0.88
N ASN A 193 9.56 0.87 0.56
CA ASN A 193 10.59 1.70 1.18
C ASN A 193 10.26 1.98 2.67
N ASN A 194 9.03 2.36 2.97
CA ASN A 194 8.65 2.86 4.30
C ASN A 194 8.23 1.78 5.31
N SER A 195 8.06 0.54 4.86
CA SER A 195 7.68 -0.61 5.68
C SER A 195 8.66 -1.78 5.48
N PRO A 196 9.94 -1.69 5.88
CA PRO A 196 10.98 -2.68 5.58
C PRO A 196 10.68 -4.10 6.07
N GLN A 197 9.83 -4.25 7.08
CA GLN A 197 9.35 -5.55 7.59
C GLN A 197 8.37 -6.28 6.68
N ALA A 198 7.69 -5.56 5.79
CA ALA A 198 6.59 -6.12 5.01
C ALA A 198 7.10 -7.03 3.88
N GLN A 199 6.34 -8.08 3.59
CA GLN A 199 6.46 -8.85 2.35
C GLN A 199 5.20 -8.63 1.50
N PHE A 200 5.33 -8.85 0.19
CA PHE A 200 4.36 -8.39 -0.78
C PHE A 200 3.85 -9.50 -1.67
N VAL A 201 2.59 -9.39 -2.04
CA VAL A 201 2.04 -10.05 -3.22
C VAL A 201 1.49 -8.97 -4.14
N LEU A 202 1.80 -9.06 -5.42
CA LEU A 202 1.42 -8.07 -6.42
C LEU A 202 0.43 -8.69 -7.40
N ILE A 203 -0.67 -7.99 -7.69
CA ILE A 203 -1.59 -8.31 -8.77
C ILE A 203 -1.58 -7.14 -9.75
N HIS A 204 -1.00 -7.37 -10.92
CA HIS A 204 -0.97 -6.43 -12.03
C HIS A 204 -2.32 -6.46 -12.77
N LYS A 205 -3.11 -5.41 -12.60
CA LYS A 205 -4.40 -5.24 -13.28
C LYS A 205 -4.17 -4.97 -14.77
N LYS A 206 -5.12 -5.44 -15.59
CA LYS A 206 -5.25 -5.01 -16.99
C LYS A 206 -6.64 -4.44 -17.23
N PRO A 207 -6.79 -3.19 -17.69
CA PRO A 207 -8.12 -2.59 -17.93
C PRO A 207 -8.97 -3.35 -18.96
N SER A 208 -8.31 -4.08 -19.87
CA SER A 208 -8.92 -4.50 -21.13
C SER A 208 -10.14 -5.42 -21.02
N ASN A 209 -10.33 -6.20 -19.96
CA ASN A 209 -11.44 -7.17 -19.91
C ASN A 209 -12.71 -6.60 -19.30
N PHE A 210 -12.58 -5.80 -18.25
CA PHE A 210 -13.71 -5.07 -17.68
C PHE A 210 -14.37 -4.20 -18.74
N GLU A 211 -13.57 -3.40 -19.47
CA GLU A 211 -14.05 -2.54 -20.55
C GLU A 211 -14.70 -3.34 -21.68
N LYS A 212 -14.10 -4.46 -22.10
CA LYS A 212 -14.70 -5.36 -23.12
C LYS A 212 -16.09 -5.85 -22.71
N ILE A 213 -16.32 -6.18 -21.44
CA ILE A 213 -17.63 -6.65 -20.98
C ILE A 213 -18.65 -5.52 -21.01
N VAL A 214 -18.34 -4.36 -20.44
CA VAL A 214 -19.31 -3.26 -20.32
C VAL A 214 -19.60 -2.58 -21.66
N CYS A 215 -18.59 -2.52 -22.54
CA CYS A 215 -18.68 -1.90 -23.86
C CYS A 215 -19.04 -2.88 -24.99
N ASP A 216 -19.45 -4.12 -24.69
CA ASP A 216 -19.87 -5.05 -25.72
C ASP A 216 -21.23 -4.66 -26.33
N ASN A 217 -21.20 -4.01 -27.50
CA ASN A 217 -22.41 -3.58 -28.20
C ASN A 217 -23.26 -4.73 -28.77
N LYS A 218 -22.78 -5.99 -28.72
CA LYS A 218 -23.52 -7.17 -29.18
C LYS A 218 -24.33 -7.83 -28.07
N SER A 219 -23.94 -7.63 -26.81
CA SER A 219 -24.59 -8.19 -25.62
C SER A 219 -25.71 -7.27 -25.12
N SER A 220 -26.81 -7.86 -24.61
CA SER A 220 -27.82 -7.09 -23.87
C SER A 220 -27.27 -6.63 -22.51
N ASP A 221 -27.90 -5.63 -21.88
CA ASP A 221 -27.47 -5.18 -20.55
C ASP A 221 -27.56 -6.31 -19.51
N GLU A 222 -28.55 -7.19 -19.59
CA GLU A 222 -28.67 -8.39 -18.74
C GLU A 222 -27.51 -9.37 -18.94
N GLU A 223 -27.10 -9.60 -20.18
CA GLU A 223 -25.94 -10.44 -20.49
C GLU A 223 -24.65 -9.81 -19.96
N LYS A 224 -24.46 -8.51 -20.15
CA LYS A 224 -23.33 -7.77 -19.58
C LYS A 224 -23.31 -7.86 -18.05
N LYS A 225 -24.47 -7.72 -17.39
CA LYS A 225 -24.60 -7.87 -15.92
C LYS A 225 -24.18 -9.26 -15.47
N SER A 226 -24.64 -10.30 -16.14
CA SER A 226 -24.26 -11.69 -15.83
C SER A 226 -22.76 -11.92 -16.02
N ASN A 227 -22.18 -11.37 -17.09
CA ASN A 227 -20.76 -11.45 -17.38
C ASN A 227 -19.92 -10.67 -16.35
N LEU A 228 -20.37 -9.49 -15.93
CA LEU A 228 -19.76 -8.69 -14.87
C LEU A 228 -19.77 -9.40 -13.52
N TYR A 229 -20.91 -9.98 -13.14
CA TYR A 229 -21.02 -10.77 -11.93
C TYR A 229 -19.98 -11.91 -11.94
N ASN A 230 -19.94 -12.68 -13.03
CA ASN A 230 -18.97 -13.77 -13.19
C ASN A 230 -17.51 -13.26 -13.16
N TYR A 231 -17.25 -12.10 -13.75
CA TYR A 231 -15.94 -11.46 -13.72
C TYR A 231 -15.52 -11.10 -12.29
N PHE A 232 -16.36 -10.39 -11.54
CA PHE A 232 -16.07 -9.97 -10.17
C PHE A 232 -15.96 -11.13 -9.20
N ILE A 233 -16.82 -12.15 -9.31
CA ILE A 233 -16.75 -13.36 -8.48
C ILE A 233 -15.48 -14.16 -8.75
N LYS A 234 -15.11 -14.36 -10.01
CA LYS A 234 -13.85 -15.08 -10.35
C LYS A 234 -12.63 -14.31 -9.84
N LYS A 235 -12.61 -12.99 -10.03
CA LYS A 235 -11.50 -12.12 -9.61
C LYS A 235 -11.36 -12.11 -8.09
N SER A 236 -12.46 -11.89 -7.35
CA SER A 236 -12.46 -11.93 -5.89
C SER A 236 -12.11 -13.32 -5.35
N GLY A 237 -12.64 -14.40 -5.95
CA GLY A 237 -12.31 -15.78 -5.60
C GLY A 237 -10.80 -16.06 -5.67
N LYS A 238 -10.14 -15.62 -6.75
CA LYS A 238 -8.68 -15.79 -6.88
C LYS A 238 -7.91 -14.94 -5.88
N ILE A 239 -8.35 -13.72 -5.58
CA ILE A 239 -7.76 -12.87 -4.54
C ILE A 239 -7.87 -13.54 -3.16
N ILE A 240 -9.02 -14.16 -2.85
CA ILE A 240 -9.21 -14.89 -1.60
C ILE A 240 -8.25 -16.08 -1.49
N GLU A 241 -8.03 -16.83 -2.57
CA GLU A 241 -7.01 -17.89 -2.59
C GLU A 241 -5.61 -17.32 -2.29
N VAL A 242 -5.25 -16.19 -2.90
CA VAL A 242 -3.97 -15.52 -2.67
C VAL A 242 -3.83 -15.04 -1.22
N ILE A 243 -4.88 -14.44 -0.67
CA ILE A 243 -4.93 -14.00 0.74
C ILE A 243 -4.64 -15.17 1.67
N LYS A 244 -5.32 -16.30 1.45
CA LYS A 244 -5.15 -17.52 2.27
C LYS A 244 -3.77 -18.13 2.09
N LYS A 245 -3.29 -18.24 0.85
CA LYS A 245 -1.99 -18.84 0.52
C LYS A 245 -0.83 -18.12 1.20
N TYR A 246 -0.86 -16.79 1.22
CA TYR A 246 0.26 -16.00 1.73
C TYR A 246 -0.05 -15.29 3.04
N HIS A 247 -1.17 -15.59 3.71
CA HIS A 247 -1.56 -14.96 4.98
C HIS A 247 -1.54 -13.42 4.89
N ILE A 248 -2.10 -12.86 3.82
CA ILE A 248 -2.19 -11.41 3.63
C ILE A 248 -3.03 -10.80 4.74
N LYS A 249 -2.63 -9.63 5.28
CA LYS A 249 -3.40 -8.86 6.25
C LYS A 249 -3.84 -7.48 5.74
N PHE A 250 -3.07 -6.90 4.83
CA PHE A 250 -3.33 -5.57 4.28
C PHE A 250 -3.53 -5.66 2.78
N ILE A 251 -4.54 -4.96 2.26
CA ILE A 251 -4.75 -4.79 0.81
C ILE A 251 -4.65 -3.31 0.48
N SER A 252 -3.77 -2.96 -0.46
CA SER A 252 -3.69 -1.63 -1.06
C SER A 252 -4.39 -1.65 -2.41
N LEU A 253 -5.49 -0.91 -2.53
CA LEU A 253 -6.24 -0.73 -3.76
C LEU A 253 -6.34 0.77 -4.07
N SER A 254 -5.47 1.24 -4.93
CA SER A 254 -5.28 2.68 -5.20
C SER A 254 -6.33 3.27 -6.15
N GLU A 255 -7.42 2.55 -6.43
CA GLU A 255 -8.49 2.94 -7.34
C GLU A 255 -9.85 2.37 -6.92
N GLY A 256 -10.90 2.73 -7.66
CA GLY A 256 -12.23 2.16 -7.53
C GLY A 256 -13.02 2.31 -8.84
N ILE A 257 -14.19 1.69 -8.89
CA ILE A 257 -15.15 1.91 -9.98
C ILE A 257 -16.18 2.91 -9.46
N SER A 258 -16.19 4.11 -10.03
CA SER A 258 -17.16 5.18 -9.77
C SER A 258 -17.92 5.55 -11.05
N HIS A 259 -19.06 6.23 -10.92
CA HIS A 259 -19.79 6.74 -12.08
C HIS A 259 -18.93 7.66 -12.97
N GLU A 260 -18.05 8.49 -12.39
CA GLU A 260 -17.10 9.32 -13.16
C GLU A 260 -16.07 8.48 -13.92
N SER A 261 -15.61 7.35 -13.35
CA SER A 261 -14.69 6.45 -14.07
C SER A 261 -15.38 5.73 -15.24
N LEU A 262 -16.65 5.35 -15.06
CA LEU A 262 -17.45 4.66 -16.07
C LEU A 262 -17.83 5.58 -17.23
N SER A 263 -18.11 6.86 -16.97
CA SER A 263 -18.43 7.83 -18.01
C SER A 263 -17.25 8.22 -18.90
N LYS A 264 -16.01 7.85 -18.51
CA LYS A 264 -14.79 8.04 -19.28
C LYS A 264 -14.44 6.85 -20.19
N LEU A 265 -15.21 5.76 -20.13
CA LEU A 265 -15.01 4.62 -21.01
C LEU A 265 -15.40 4.97 -22.44
N ASN A 266 -14.80 4.30 -23.42
CA ASN A 266 -15.06 4.54 -24.84
C ASN A 266 -16.36 3.85 -25.31
N CYS A 267 -17.43 3.92 -24.52
CA CYS A 267 -18.76 3.43 -24.87
C CYS A 267 -19.87 4.19 -24.12
N ASN A 268 -21.05 4.27 -24.73
CA ASN A 268 -22.20 4.95 -24.14
C ASN A 268 -22.91 4.00 -23.17
N LEU A 269 -22.65 4.14 -21.87
CA LEU A 269 -23.37 3.44 -20.81
C LEU A 269 -24.54 4.29 -20.31
N SER A 270 -25.70 3.67 -20.07
CA SER A 270 -26.82 4.35 -19.43
C SER A 270 -26.52 4.64 -17.96
N ASP A 271 -27.08 5.73 -17.42
CA ASP A 271 -26.94 6.10 -16.01
C ASP A 271 -27.33 4.98 -15.06
N ASP A 272 -28.41 4.26 -15.37
CA ASP A 272 -28.88 3.16 -14.53
C ASP A 272 -27.95 1.95 -14.61
N PHE A 273 -27.43 1.60 -15.79
CA PHE A 273 -26.46 0.53 -15.90
C PHE A 273 -25.15 0.87 -15.17
N MET A 274 -24.68 2.12 -15.22
CA MET A 274 -23.50 2.56 -14.45
C MET A 274 -23.69 2.40 -12.93
N LYS A 275 -24.88 2.73 -12.39
CA LYS A 275 -25.20 2.50 -10.97
C LYS A 275 -25.17 1.01 -10.63
N GLU A 276 -25.71 0.16 -11.51
CA GLU A 276 -25.69 -1.29 -11.29
C GLU A 276 -24.30 -1.90 -11.33
N ILE A 277 -23.42 -1.44 -12.25
CA ILE A 277 -22.01 -1.84 -12.28
C ILE A 277 -21.34 -1.49 -10.95
N ASN A 278 -21.60 -0.28 -10.44
CA ASN A 278 -21.04 0.23 -9.20
C ASN A 278 -21.53 -0.59 -7.97
N GLU A 279 -22.82 -0.91 -7.91
CA GLU A 279 -23.40 -1.79 -6.88
C GLU A 279 -22.83 -3.23 -6.95
N SER A 280 -22.69 -3.79 -8.16
CA SER A 280 -22.11 -5.13 -8.38
C SER A 280 -20.63 -5.16 -7.99
N TYR A 281 -19.84 -4.14 -8.33
CA TYR A 281 -18.45 -4.04 -7.89
C TYR A 281 -18.33 -4.04 -6.36
N PHE A 282 -19.19 -3.31 -5.66
CA PHE A 282 -19.20 -3.34 -4.19
C PHE A 282 -19.51 -4.74 -3.65
N ARG A 283 -20.65 -5.31 -4.06
CA ARG A 283 -21.17 -6.57 -3.51
C ARG A 283 -20.32 -7.78 -3.92
N ASP A 284 -19.96 -7.87 -5.20
CA ASP A 284 -19.39 -9.09 -5.80
C ASP A 284 -17.86 -9.07 -5.80
N PHE A 285 -17.23 -7.91 -5.61
CA PHE A 285 -15.79 -7.77 -5.50
C PHE A 285 -15.33 -7.29 -4.12
N LEU A 286 -15.68 -6.06 -3.71
CA LEU A 286 -15.14 -5.47 -2.47
C LEU A 286 -15.54 -6.23 -1.20
N VAL A 287 -16.84 -6.55 -1.07
CA VAL A 287 -17.34 -7.33 0.08
C VAL A 287 -16.70 -8.71 0.13
N ASN A 288 -16.60 -9.39 -1.01
CA ASN A 288 -16.07 -10.75 -1.08
C ASN A 288 -14.60 -10.85 -0.66
N ILE A 289 -13.74 -9.90 -1.05
CA ILE A 289 -12.33 -9.96 -0.67
C ILE A 289 -12.11 -9.67 0.83
N VAL A 290 -12.99 -8.90 1.47
CA VAL A 290 -12.84 -8.52 2.89
C VAL A 290 -13.57 -9.46 3.85
N TYR A 291 -14.83 -9.80 3.54
CA TYR A 291 -15.69 -10.54 4.46
C TYR A 291 -15.14 -11.93 4.79
N LYS A 292 -14.94 -12.19 6.09
CA LYS A 292 -14.42 -13.46 6.65
C LYS A 292 -12.99 -13.85 6.21
N ASN A 293 -12.20 -12.93 5.65
CA ASN A 293 -10.83 -13.22 5.22
C ASN A 293 -9.73 -12.65 6.15
N ASP A 294 -10.10 -12.00 7.26
CA ASP A 294 -9.16 -11.35 8.19
C ASP A 294 -8.13 -10.45 7.49
N VAL A 295 -8.64 -9.60 6.59
CA VAL A 295 -7.87 -8.60 5.84
C VAL A 295 -8.50 -7.23 6.02
N ILE A 296 -7.66 -6.20 6.04
CA ILE A 296 -8.09 -4.81 5.97
C ILE A 296 -7.77 -4.22 4.59
N LEU A 297 -8.79 -3.62 3.96
CA LEU A 297 -8.70 -2.98 2.66
C LEU A 297 -8.49 -1.47 2.83
N PHE A 298 -7.40 -0.96 2.29
CA PHE A 298 -7.17 0.47 2.09
C PHE A 298 -7.49 0.81 0.64
N GLN A 299 -8.53 1.61 0.42
CA GLN A 299 -8.99 1.98 -0.91
C GLN A 299 -8.90 3.49 -1.12
N ALA A 300 -8.40 3.93 -2.27
CA ALA A 300 -8.51 5.34 -2.67
C ALA A 300 -9.99 5.78 -2.71
N ASN A 301 -10.29 6.95 -2.15
CA ASN A 301 -11.62 7.53 -2.22
C ASN A 301 -11.90 8.10 -3.63
N VAL A 302 -13.18 8.38 -3.89
CA VAL A 302 -13.59 9.16 -5.06
C VAL A 302 -13.25 10.64 -4.87
N SER A 303 -12.74 11.29 -5.93
CA SER A 303 -12.66 12.75 -6.02
C SER A 303 -13.81 13.21 -6.90
N ALA A 304 -14.66 14.12 -6.42
CA ALA A 304 -15.86 14.55 -7.15
C ALA A 304 -15.93 16.07 -7.33
N ASN A 305 -16.45 16.50 -8.49
CA ASN A 305 -16.71 17.92 -8.75
C ASN A 305 -17.98 18.44 -8.05
N GLU A 306 -18.83 17.54 -7.57
CA GLU A 306 -20.09 17.82 -6.88
C GLU A 306 -20.11 17.20 -5.48
N ILE A 307 -20.87 17.79 -4.56
CA ILE A 307 -21.04 17.23 -3.21
C ILE A 307 -21.75 15.88 -3.30
N ILE A 308 -21.15 14.85 -2.73
CA ILE A 308 -21.69 13.50 -2.73
C ILE A 308 -22.52 13.25 -1.46
N ASP A 309 -23.77 12.87 -1.64
CA ASP A 309 -24.57 12.23 -0.58
C ASP A 309 -24.12 10.77 -0.42
N ARG A 310 -23.90 10.32 0.82
CA ARG A 310 -23.52 8.93 1.11
C ARG A 310 -24.48 7.88 0.52
N ASN A 311 -25.74 8.25 0.29
CA ASN A 311 -26.77 7.37 -0.26
C ASN A 311 -26.94 7.50 -1.78
N ASP A 312 -26.14 8.33 -2.45
CA ASP A 312 -26.18 8.43 -3.91
C ASP A 312 -25.68 7.12 -4.55
N LYS A 313 -26.55 6.51 -5.35
CA LYS A 313 -26.25 5.26 -6.07
C LYS A 313 -25.13 5.40 -7.10
N LYS A 314 -24.85 6.60 -7.60
CA LYS A 314 -23.72 6.85 -8.51
C LYS A 314 -22.36 6.56 -7.85
N TYR A 315 -22.30 6.67 -6.53
CA TYR A 315 -21.10 6.49 -5.72
C TYR A 315 -21.28 5.37 -4.70
N TYR A 316 -22.15 4.38 -4.98
CA TYR A 316 -22.51 3.33 -4.02
C TYR A 316 -21.28 2.60 -3.46
N SER A 317 -20.39 2.10 -4.31
CA SER A 317 -19.16 1.40 -3.95
C SER A 317 -18.24 2.31 -3.15
N ASP A 318 -18.12 3.58 -3.50
CA ASP A 318 -17.26 4.56 -2.83
C ASP A 318 -17.81 4.92 -1.44
N CYS A 319 -19.11 5.07 -1.31
CA CYS A 319 -19.75 5.63 -0.11
C CYS A 319 -20.26 4.59 0.89
N LYS A 320 -20.52 3.36 0.45
CA LYS A 320 -21.05 2.29 1.29
C LYS A 320 -20.02 1.86 2.35
N LEU A 321 -20.45 1.96 3.60
CA LEU A 321 -19.67 1.53 4.76
C LEU A 321 -19.49 0.01 4.76
N MET A 322 -18.28 -0.43 5.14
CA MET A 322 -17.94 -1.84 5.24
C MET A 322 -16.89 -2.00 6.35
N GLN A 323 -17.08 -2.99 7.23
CA GLN A 323 -16.08 -3.35 8.23
C GLN A 323 -14.77 -3.77 7.53
N ASN A 324 -13.63 -3.42 8.12
CA ASN A 324 -12.29 -3.70 7.57
C ASN A 324 -12.03 -3.10 6.18
N ARG A 325 -12.70 -1.98 5.87
CA ARG A 325 -12.33 -1.10 4.76
C ARG A 325 -12.13 0.32 5.26
N ILE A 326 -11.01 0.90 4.86
CA ILE A 326 -10.66 2.30 5.11
C ILE A 326 -10.53 3.00 3.76
N ARG A 327 -11.37 4.02 3.54
CA ARG A 327 -11.34 4.86 2.33
C ARG A 327 -10.45 6.06 2.56
N VAL A 328 -9.43 6.18 1.73
CA VAL A 328 -8.32 7.12 1.89
C VAL A 328 -8.49 8.26 0.90
N GLY A 329 -8.69 9.47 1.42
CA GLY A 329 -8.65 10.71 0.67
C GLY A 329 -7.31 11.42 0.79
N VAL A 330 -7.20 12.55 0.12
CA VAL A 330 -6.04 13.43 0.20
C VAL A 330 -6.44 14.78 0.76
N VAL A 331 -5.61 15.33 1.64
CA VAL A 331 -5.57 16.76 1.93
C VAL A 331 -4.24 17.31 1.47
N ASN A 332 -4.20 18.60 1.24
CA ASN A 332 -3.01 19.24 0.74
C ASN A 332 -2.84 20.60 1.40
N THR A 333 -2.24 20.58 2.57
CA THR A 333 -1.96 21.77 3.36
C THR A 333 -0.46 21.87 3.60
N LEU A 334 0.08 23.07 3.36
CA LEU A 334 1.43 23.40 3.78
C LEU A 334 1.50 23.79 5.26
N ASN A 335 0.33 24.04 5.88
CA ASN A 335 0.23 24.43 7.28
C ASN A 335 0.39 23.19 8.17
N ARG A 336 1.43 23.18 9.00
CA ARG A 336 1.86 22.05 9.84
C ARG A 336 1.09 21.90 11.15
N ASN A 337 -0.20 22.21 11.11
CA ASN A 337 -1.02 22.25 12.32
C ASN A 337 -1.77 20.94 12.56
N ILE A 338 -1.54 19.91 11.74
CA ILE A 338 -2.05 18.56 11.98
C ILE A 338 -1.18 17.94 13.08
N PRO A 339 -1.72 17.61 14.27
CA PRO A 339 -0.95 17.02 15.35
C PRO A 339 -0.59 15.56 15.04
N GLU A 340 0.32 14.98 15.84
CA GLU A 340 0.83 13.61 15.63
C GLU A 340 -0.30 12.56 15.56
N TYR A 341 -1.34 12.69 16.40
CA TYR A 341 -2.48 11.76 16.41
C TYR A 341 -3.59 12.14 15.43
N GLY A 342 -3.37 13.16 14.61
CA GLY A 342 -4.31 13.65 13.63
C GLY A 342 -5.42 14.54 14.19
N LEU A 343 -6.22 15.08 13.29
CA LEU A 343 -7.45 15.83 13.61
C LEU A 343 -8.67 14.93 13.39
N ASN A 344 -9.59 14.92 14.35
CA ASN A 344 -10.79 14.10 14.38
C ASN A 344 -12.08 14.93 14.28
N GLU A 345 -12.11 15.89 13.35
CA GLU A 345 -13.21 16.87 13.22
C GLU A 345 -13.74 16.95 11.79
N ARG A 346 -15.06 16.76 11.63
CA ARG A 346 -15.75 17.23 10.41
C ARG A 346 -15.76 18.75 10.38
N ASN A 347 -15.46 19.32 9.22
CA ASN A 347 -15.34 20.77 8.96
C ASN A 347 -13.99 21.39 9.35
N SER A 348 -12.91 20.63 9.33
CA SER A 348 -11.60 21.26 9.17
C SER A 348 -11.62 22.14 7.91
N ASN A 349 -11.13 23.39 8.01
CA ASN A 349 -10.89 24.24 6.84
C ASN A 349 -9.75 23.70 5.94
N ILE A 350 -9.20 22.52 6.27
CA ILE A 350 -8.09 21.85 5.60
C ILE A 350 -8.58 20.97 4.45
N VAL A 351 -9.76 20.35 4.60
CA VAL A 351 -10.38 19.55 3.52
C VAL A 351 -11.17 20.50 2.62
N ILE A 352 -10.68 20.72 1.39
CA ILE A 352 -11.24 21.69 0.44
C ILE A 352 -11.47 21.10 -0.95
N GLY A 353 -12.22 21.81 -1.79
CA GLY A 353 -12.42 21.49 -3.21
C GLY A 353 -13.03 20.09 -3.43
N LYS A 354 -12.51 19.36 -4.41
CA LYS A 354 -13.02 18.02 -4.77
C LYS A 354 -12.93 17.00 -3.64
N ASN A 355 -11.99 17.18 -2.72
CA ASN A 355 -11.83 16.31 -1.55
C ASN A 355 -12.88 16.59 -0.47
N LYS A 356 -13.35 17.83 -0.35
CA LYS A 356 -14.47 18.20 0.54
C LYS A 356 -15.79 17.62 0.04
N ASN A 357 -15.98 17.66 -1.27
CA ASN A 357 -17.14 17.10 -1.94
C ASN A 357 -17.37 15.61 -1.66
N SER A 358 -16.30 14.84 -1.45
CA SER A 358 -16.36 13.40 -1.16
C SER A 358 -16.21 13.04 0.32
N GLU A 359 -16.36 14.01 1.24
CA GLU A 359 -16.10 13.79 2.67
C GLU A 359 -17.02 12.76 3.34
N GLN A 360 -18.23 12.57 2.83
CA GLN A 360 -19.14 11.56 3.36
C GLN A 360 -18.70 10.13 3.03
N CYS A 361 -17.82 9.99 2.04
CA CYS A 361 -17.33 8.75 1.45
C CYS A 361 -15.84 8.53 1.74
N THR A 362 -15.30 9.27 2.72
CA THR A 362 -13.89 9.23 3.12
C THR A 362 -13.79 8.93 4.60
N ASP A 363 -12.88 8.03 4.97
CA ASP A 363 -12.66 7.62 6.36
C ASP A 363 -11.43 8.30 6.95
N VAL A 364 -10.38 8.44 6.12
CA VAL A 364 -9.12 9.09 6.49
C VAL A 364 -8.61 9.97 5.35
N TYR A 365 -8.06 11.13 5.67
CA TYR A 365 -7.33 11.99 4.76
C TYR A 365 -5.84 12.00 5.13
N ILE A 366 -4.98 11.90 4.12
CA ILE A 366 -3.53 12.03 4.31
C ILE A 366 -3.04 13.32 3.66
N ASN A 367 -2.19 14.06 4.38
CA ASN A 367 -1.53 15.23 3.82
C ASN A 367 -0.35 14.86 2.91
N ILE A 368 -0.31 15.44 1.70
CA ILE A 368 0.86 15.31 0.80
C ILE A 368 1.77 16.54 0.89
N ALA A 369 1.23 17.70 1.27
CA ALA A 369 1.95 18.93 1.58
C ALA A 369 2.80 19.52 0.43
N VAL A 370 2.21 19.65 -0.76
CA VAL A 370 2.82 20.21 -1.99
C VAL A 370 1.89 21.18 -2.70
N GLU A 371 2.37 22.31 -3.21
CA GLU A 371 1.51 23.18 -4.02
C GLU A 371 1.05 22.50 -5.32
N THR A 372 -0.20 22.75 -5.73
CA THR A 372 -0.76 22.17 -6.95
C THR A 372 -0.35 22.92 -8.22
N ALA A 373 0.31 24.08 -8.10
CA ALA A 373 0.74 24.94 -9.20
C ALA A 373 2.26 25.18 -9.15
N ARG A 374 2.86 25.44 -10.32
CA ARG A 374 4.30 25.74 -10.42
C ARG A 374 4.62 27.16 -9.92
N PRO A 375 5.80 27.41 -9.34
CA PRO A 375 6.83 26.44 -8.94
C PRO A 375 6.36 25.68 -7.69
N PHE A 376 6.22 24.36 -7.76
CA PHE A 376 5.64 23.56 -6.68
C PHE A 376 6.43 23.75 -5.38
N ASN A 377 5.91 24.51 -4.41
CA ASN A 377 6.52 24.61 -3.10
C ASN A 377 6.10 23.42 -2.22
N PHE A 378 6.96 23.06 -1.26
CA PHE A 378 6.78 21.89 -0.40
C PHE A 378 6.93 22.27 1.07
N ALA A 379 6.13 21.66 1.94
CA ALA A 379 6.40 21.74 3.38
C ALA A 379 7.57 20.81 3.78
N GLN A 380 8.12 21.01 4.98
CA GLN A 380 9.01 19.99 5.58
C GLN A 380 8.18 18.76 5.92
N GLY A 381 8.78 17.58 5.75
CA GLY A 381 8.06 16.33 5.92
C GLY A 381 7.13 16.03 4.74
N VAL A 382 7.30 16.71 3.60
CA VAL A 382 6.68 16.30 2.33
C VAL A 382 7.02 14.83 2.07
N VAL A 383 6.02 14.10 1.61
CA VAL A 383 6.16 12.71 1.19
C VAL A 383 7.16 12.65 0.04
N GLU A 384 8.00 11.62 -0.02
CA GLU A 384 8.89 11.41 -1.16
C GLU A 384 8.67 10.03 -1.77
N PHE A 385 8.63 9.96 -3.10
CA PHE A 385 8.40 8.74 -3.86
C PHE A 385 9.66 8.33 -4.60
N SER A 386 9.94 7.03 -4.68
CA SER A 386 11.03 6.51 -5.52
C SER A 386 10.47 6.01 -6.84
N ILE A 387 11.02 6.44 -7.97
CA ILE A 387 10.54 6.04 -9.32
C ILE A 387 11.40 4.90 -9.89
N PHE A 388 12.71 4.96 -9.72
CA PHE A 388 13.65 3.94 -10.20
C PHE A 388 14.46 3.28 -9.09
N ASN A 389 13.95 3.29 -7.86
CA ASN A 389 14.57 2.61 -6.72
C ASN A 389 15.97 3.13 -6.33
N VAL A 390 16.46 4.21 -6.92
CA VAL A 390 17.69 4.92 -6.53
C VAL A 390 17.32 6.38 -6.34
N GLY A 391 17.27 6.79 -5.07
CA GLY A 391 16.82 8.12 -4.69
C GLY A 391 15.31 8.27 -4.65
N THR A 392 14.90 9.48 -4.29
CA THR A 392 13.51 9.89 -4.12
C THR A 392 13.23 11.22 -4.82
N THR A 393 11.98 11.44 -5.19
CA THR A 393 11.49 12.69 -5.74
C THR A 393 10.31 13.16 -4.91
N LYS A 394 10.24 14.47 -4.70
CA LYS A 394 9.05 15.09 -4.13
C LYS A 394 7.89 14.99 -5.14
N PRO A 395 6.65 14.80 -4.66
CA PRO A 395 5.47 14.79 -5.52
C PRO A 395 5.33 16.10 -6.28
N VAL A 396 4.62 16.09 -7.38
CA VAL A 396 4.17 17.29 -8.09
C VAL A 396 2.68 17.52 -7.86
N GLY A 397 2.14 18.66 -8.31
CA GLY A 397 0.74 18.99 -8.09
C GLY A 397 -0.26 17.95 -8.60
N THR A 398 0.08 17.18 -9.63
CA THR A 398 -0.75 16.08 -10.15
C THR A 398 -0.79 14.86 -9.24
N ASP A 399 0.17 14.73 -8.32
CA ASP A 399 0.22 13.63 -7.36
C ASP A 399 -0.65 13.89 -6.13
N VAL A 400 -1.30 15.07 -6.06
CA VAL A 400 -2.24 15.45 -5.01
C VAL A 400 -3.60 14.79 -5.24
N VAL A 401 -3.62 13.45 -5.21
CA VAL A 401 -4.82 12.62 -5.42
C VAL A 401 -4.84 11.44 -4.43
N SER A 402 -6.03 10.88 -4.23
CA SER A 402 -6.28 9.82 -3.24
C SER A 402 -5.53 8.51 -3.51
N SER A 403 -5.21 8.25 -4.77
CA SER A 403 -4.46 7.07 -5.16
C SER A 403 -3.04 7.09 -4.59
N PHE A 404 -2.36 8.26 -4.55
CA PHE A 404 -1.04 8.42 -3.94
C PHE A 404 -1.07 8.56 -2.41
N SER A 405 -2.20 8.91 -1.79
CA SER A 405 -2.32 8.88 -0.32
C SER A 405 -2.57 7.49 0.26
N THR A 406 -3.18 6.59 -0.52
CA THR A 406 -3.44 5.20 -0.13
C THR A 406 -2.20 4.43 0.37
N PRO A 407 -1.05 4.40 -0.34
CA PRO A 407 0.15 3.70 0.15
C PRO A 407 0.73 4.31 1.43
N ILE A 408 0.50 5.60 1.67
CA ILE A 408 0.93 6.30 2.88
C ILE A 408 0.10 5.83 4.07
N ALA A 409 -1.23 5.75 3.91
CA ALA A 409 -2.12 5.21 4.92
C ALA A 409 -1.76 3.75 5.27
N VAL A 410 -1.53 2.89 4.26
CA VAL A 410 -1.09 1.50 4.48
C VAL A 410 0.19 1.45 5.32
N SER A 411 1.20 2.24 4.96
CA SER A 411 2.49 2.28 5.68
C SER A 411 2.35 2.80 7.11
N PHE A 412 1.47 3.78 7.34
CA PHE A 412 1.13 4.29 8.66
C PHE A 412 0.49 3.19 9.53
N PHE A 413 -0.53 2.49 9.04
CA PHE A 413 -1.22 1.46 9.83
C PHE A 413 -0.36 0.20 10.06
N LEU A 414 0.55 -0.12 9.14
CA LEU A 414 1.59 -1.14 9.40
C LEU A 414 2.50 -0.73 10.58
N ASN A 415 2.87 0.55 10.66
CA ASN A 415 3.67 1.07 11.78
C ASN A 415 2.86 1.10 13.08
N GLU A 416 1.57 1.45 13.04
CA GLU A 416 0.69 1.40 14.22
C GLU A 416 0.57 -0.04 14.76
N LYS A 417 0.44 -1.04 13.89
CA LYS A 417 0.50 -2.45 14.27
C LYS A 417 1.84 -2.80 14.93
N LEU A 418 2.97 -2.30 14.43
CA LEU A 418 4.28 -2.50 15.07
C LEU A 418 4.37 -1.87 16.46
N LYS A 419 3.68 -0.76 16.73
CA LYS A 419 3.69 -0.09 18.04
C LYS A 419 2.77 -0.75 19.05
N ASN A 420 1.68 -1.37 18.59
CA ASN A 420 0.67 -1.95 19.45
C ASN A 420 0.50 -3.45 19.19
N LEU A 421 1.13 -4.26 20.05
CA LEU A 421 1.11 -5.73 19.97
C LEU A 421 -0.29 -6.35 20.14
N ASN A 422 -1.29 -5.57 20.58
CA ASN A 422 -2.67 -6.05 20.64
C ASN A 422 -3.34 -6.06 19.26
N ILE A 423 -2.76 -5.41 18.24
CA ILE A 423 -3.30 -5.38 16.88
C ILE A 423 -2.85 -6.64 16.14
N ASN A 424 -3.67 -7.69 16.14
CA ASN A 424 -3.32 -8.99 15.55
C ASN A 424 -4.11 -9.28 14.28
N THR A 425 -5.39 -8.95 14.29
CA THR A 425 -6.36 -9.18 13.22
C THR A 425 -6.67 -7.90 12.43
N ALA A 426 -7.35 -8.03 11.29
CA ALA A 426 -7.90 -6.91 10.55
C ALA A 426 -8.95 -6.13 11.34
N ASP A 427 -9.76 -6.84 12.14
CA ASP A 427 -10.74 -6.23 13.04
C ASP A 427 -10.02 -5.34 14.07
N ASP A 428 -8.90 -5.80 14.65
CA ASP A 428 -8.14 -4.98 15.61
C ASP A 428 -7.57 -3.71 14.96
N VAL A 429 -7.11 -3.79 13.70
CA VAL A 429 -6.65 -2.60 12.95
C VAL A 429 -7.82 -1.64 12.75
N PHE A 430 -9.00 -2.16 12.39
CA PHE A 430 -10.19 -1.35 12.16
C PHE A 430 -10.70 -0.71 13.46
N GLU A 431 -10.71 -1.44 14.59
CA GLU A 431 -11.03 -0.89 15.92
C GLU A 431 -10.03 0.18 16.34
N HIS A 432 -8.72 -0.03 16.12
CA HIS A 432 -7.69 0.98 16.38
C HIS A 432 -7.92 2.25 15.53
N PHE A 433 -8.25 2.08 14.25
CA PHE A 433 -8.63 3.19 13.37
C PHE A 433 -9.84 3.97 13.92
N LYS A 434 -10.92 3.29 14.32
CA LYS A 434 -12.10 3.95 14.90
C LYS A 434 -11.75 4.74 16.16
N LYS A 435 -10.88 4.19 17.01
CA LYS A 435 -10.37 4.89 18.21
C LYS A 435 -9.59 6.15 17.84
N LEU A 436 -8.68 6.08 16.86
CA LEU A 436 -7.94 7.25 16.38
C LEU A 436 -8.89 8.32 15.82
N ARG A 437 -9.96 7.90 15.14
CA ARG A 437 -11.02 8.78 14.63
C ARG A 437 -11.90 9.38 15.73
N GLY A 438 -11.71 8.98 16.98
CA GLY A 438 -12.46 9.49 18.14
C GLY A 438 -13.87 8.91 18.28
N GLU A 439 -14.17 7.78 17.64
CA GLU A 439 -15.46 7.10 17.82
C GLU A 439 -15.57 6.54 19.23
N LYS A 440 -16.66 6.91 19.92
CA LYS A 440 -17.01 6.36 21.23
C LYS A 440 -18.12 5.32 21.09
N ASN A 441 -19.00 5.50 20.10
CA ASN A 441 -20.11 4.61 19.77
C ASN A 441 -20.14 4.30 18.26
N PRO A 442 -20.73 3.16 17.83
CA PRO A 442 -20.83 2.79 16.41
C PRO A 442 -21.58 3.80 15.52
N GLU A 443 -22.44 4.64 16.11
CA GLU A 443 -23.19 5.70 15.42
C GLU A 443 -22.35 6.98 15.19
N ASP A 444 -21.17 7.09 15.80
CA ASP A 444 -20.24 8.22 15.68
C ASP A 444 -19.44 8.23 14.37
N ASN A 445 -19.87 7.45 13.37
CA ASN A 445 -19.30 7.37 12.01
C ASN A 445 -19.53 8.66 11.18
N LYS A 446 -19.67 9.78 11.89
CA LYS A 446 -19.75 11.14 11.41
C LYS A 446 -18.38 11.79 11.32
N ASN A 447 -17.30 11.28 11.92
CA ASN A 447 -15.98 11.92 11.77
C ASN A 447 -15.14 11.24 10.67
N TYR A 448 -14.21 12.00 10.08
CA TYR A 448 -13.04 11.46 9.36
C TYR A 448 -11.79 11.80 10.17
N LEU A 449 -10.70 11.08 9.90
CA LEU A 449 -9.40 11.33 10.51
C LEU A 449 -8.50 12.06 9.50
N ILE A 450 -7.81 13.12 9.90
CA ILE A 450 -6.77 13.76 9.07
C ILE A 450 -5.41 13.47 9.67
N LEU A 451 -4.50 12.90 8.88
CA LEU A 451 -3.14 12.55 9.30
C LEU A 451 -2.08 13.27 8.46
N ASP A 452 -0.92 13.49 9.07
CA ASP A 452 0.31 13.89 8.38
C ASP A 452 1.48 12.97 8.80
N PRO A 453 1.46 11.68 8.38
CA PRO A 453 2.42 10.71 8.88
C PRO A 453 3.87 11.04 8.51
N ALA A 454 4.08 11.71 7.38
CA ALA A 454 5.42 12.07 6.90
C ALA A 454 6.04 13.20 7.72
N LEU A 455 5.26 14.24 8.08
CA LEU A 455 5.70 15.28 9.02
C LEU A 455 6.13 14.70 10.37
N HIS A 456 5.34 13.76 10.90
CA HIS A 456 5.53 13.17 12.23
C HIS A 456 6.40 11.91 12.24
N LYS A 457 7.00 11.54 11.10
CA LYS A 457 7.88 10.36 10.97
C LYS A 457 7.22 9.06 11.42
N GLN A 458 5.94 8.89 11.13
CA GLN A 458 5.11 7.78 11.59
C GLN A 458 5.16 6.56 10.65
N PHE A 459 6.33 6.28 10.09
CA PHE A 459 6.58 5.07 9.29
C PHE A 459 7.60 4.15 9.97
N SER A 460 7.51 2.87 9.65
CA SER A 460 8.34 1.82 10.26
C SER A 460 9.84 2.06 10.01
N ILE A 461 10.19 2.66 8.86
CA ILE A 461 11.56 3.02 8.50
C ILE A 461 12.26 3.94 9.52
N TYR A 462 11.51 4.86 10.14
CA TYR A 462 12.02 5.74 11.21
C TYR A 462 12.13 4.99 12.53
N LYS A 463 11.13 4.16 12.87
CA LYS A 463 11.15 3.33 14.09
C LYS A 463 12.36 2.40 14.13
N PHE A 464 12.74 1.84 12.98
CA PHE A 464 13.92 0.99 12.85
C PHE A 464 15.24 1.77 12.71
N GLY A 465 15.22 3.10 12.74
CA GLY A 465 16.43 3.93 12.69
C GLY A 465 17.13 3.98 11.34
N TYR A 466 16.48 3.58 10.25
CA TYR A 466 17.05 3.71 8.91
C TYR A 466 17.04 5.18 8.42
N LEU A 467 16.05 5.95 8.88
CA LEU A 467 15.95 7.41 8.74
C LEU A 467 15.78 8.06 10.12
N ASN A 468 16.18 9.33 10.23
CA ASN A 468 16.17 10.10 11.47
C ASN A 468 15.04 11.10 11.52
#